data_AF-L8M1A9-F1
#
_entry.id   AF-L8M1A9-F1
#
_cell.length_a   1.000
_cell.length_b   1.000
_cell.length_c   1.000
_cell.angle_alpha   90.00
_cell.angle_beta   90.00
_cell.angle_gamma   90.00
#
_symmetry.space_group_name_H-M   'P 1'
#
loop_
_entity.id
_entity.type
_entity.pdbx_description
1 polymer ?
#
loop_
_entity_poly.entity_id
_entity_poly.type
_entity_poly.pdbx_seq_one_letter_code
_entity_poly.pdbx_strand_id
1 'polypeptide(L)'
;LDGGAGYDTVDYTDFGQAVTLTPSGIVEKANGHSDLLINVEKIVGAVGQDNKIDALSASGDSVYLDADLSANRLTVKGIAGLGDLNFEVENFRHISGTNQSDRMIGNDDNNILEGYDGSDTLDGGAGYDTVDYTDFGQAVTLTPSGIVEKANGHSDLLINVEKIVGAVGQDNKLDALSASGDSVYLDADLSTNRLTVKGISGLGDLNFEVLHFRNLSGTNQSDIMSGNDDNNILEGHDGNDIMYAGLGNDTLDGGGYFDTVDYRNYGQAITITPTGVVEKANGQNDLLINVEKIVGAVAQENKIDAISVFGDAVYLDADLSANRLTVKGIAELGDLNFEVVNFRHLSGTNQSDKMIGNDSNNIFEGYDGSDTLDGGAGYDTVDYTEFGQAVTVTPTGIVKKANGHSDLLINVEKIVGATGQSNKIDASSAPADTVNLYVDLSLEQLLVKDIPVIGEQDFQVVNFLNVSGTNQADTIIGDSHSNILEGNGGNDILSGSSQNYYAAEIDIVTGGDGADKFVLGDYTEAFYQGDGFARITDFDSSEGDRLVAFGTAEDYTISQFEGGANISYQGDVVAFVVNTNDVDLYSDFEFV
;
A
#
# COMPACT_ATOMS: atom_id res chain seq x y z
N LEU A 1 -26.06 59.46 14.77
CA LEU A 1 -26.70 60.17 13.66
C LEU A 1 -28.20 60.07 13.88
N ASP A 2 -28.91 61.19 13.94
CA ASP A 2 -30.37 61.22 14.13
C ASP A 2 -31.00 61.84 12.87
N GLY A 3 -31.77 61.06 12.11
CA GLY A 3 -32.44 61.52 10.89
C GLY A 3 -33.67 62.40 11.15
N GLY A 4 -34.26 62.29 12.34
CA GLY A 4 -35.45 63.05 12.70
C GLY A 4 -36.73 62.46 12.10
N ALA A 5 -37.52 63.28 11.41
CA ALA A 5 -38.79 62.85 10.84
C ALA A 5 -38.69 62.83 9.32
N GLY A 6 -38.99 61.70 8.70
CA GLY A 6 -38.90 61.57 7.26
C GLY A 6 -38.47 60.17 6.86
N TYR A 7 -37.88 60.10 5.67
CA TYR A 7 -37.11 58.95 5.22
C TYR A 7 -35.69 59.44 5.04
N ASP A 8 -34.78 58.90 5.85
CA ASP A 8 -33.42 59.39 6.02
C ASP A 8 -32.40 58.31 5.63
N THR A 9 -31.32 58.75 4.98
CA THR A 9 -30.28 57.87 4.45
C THR A 9 -28.93 58.22 5.06
N VAL A 10 -28.20 57.20 5.50
CA VAL A 10 -26.78 57.30 5.85
C VAL A 10 -25.96 56.59 4.77
N ASP A 11 -25.03 57.33 4.17
CA ASP A 11 -24.28 56.88 3.01
C ASP A 11 -22.78 56.77 3.34
N TYR A 12 -22.26 55.54 3.21
CA TYR A 12 -20.85 55.20 3.41
C TYR A 12 -20.13 54.87 2.09
N THR A 13 -20.72 55.15 0.91
CA THR A 13 -20.14 54.80 -0.40
C THR A 13 -18.68 55.25 -0.55
N ASP A 14 -18.35 56.47 -0.13
CA ASP A 14 -17.02 57.07 -0.21
C ASP A 14 -16.09 56.75 0.99
N PHE A 15 -16.53 55.93 1.95
CA PHE A 15 -15.74 55.64 3.15
C PHE A 15 -14.46 54.85 2.85
N GLY A 16 -14.48 54.04 1.79
CA GLY A 16 -13.30 53.31 1.28
C GLY A 16 -12.85 52.13 2.15
N GLN A 17 -13.63 51.74 3.17
CA GLN A 17 -13.43 50.57 4.01
C GLN A 17 -14.78 49.92 4.32
N ALA A 18 -14.78 48.62 4.65
CA ALA A 18 -16.00 47.92 5.03
C ALA A 18 -16.66 48.53 6.29
N VAL A 19 -17.99 48.43 6.34
CA VAL A 19 -18.79 48.76 7.51
C VAL A 19 -19.60 47.54 7.97
N THR A 20 -19.83 47.43 9.27
CA THR A 20 -20.66 46.39 9.88
C THR A 20 -21.89 47.01 10.53
N LEU A 21 -23.08 46.61 10.10
CA LEU A 21 -24.34 47.01 10.70
C LEU A 21 -24.75 46.01 11.78
N THR A 22 -24.92 46.49 13.01
CA THR A 22 -25.41 45.67 14.13
C THR A 22 -26.91 45.89 14.39
N PRO A 23 -27.57 45.01 15.15
CA PRO A 23 -29.02 45.02 15.35
C PRO A 23 -29.48 46.14 16.28
N SER A 24 -28.55 46.83 16.93
CA SER A 24 -28.84 48.01 17.74
C SER A 24 -28.82 49.31 16.92
N GLY A 25 -28.75 49.20 15.58
CA GLY A 25 -28.59 50.34 14.70
C GLY A 25 -27.20 50.99 14.84
N ILE A 26 -26.18 50.24 15.24
CA ILE A 26 -24.80 50.73 15.28
C ILE A 26 -24.11 50.31 13.99
N VAL A 27 -23.48 51.27 13.32
CA VAL A 27 -22.57 51.00 12.21
C VAL A 27 -21.15 51.07 12.73
N GLU A 28 -20.49 49.94 12.80
CA GLU A 28 -19.08 49.81 13.12
C GLU A 28 -18.23 49.97 11.86
N LYS A 29 -17.14 50.71 11.98
CA LYS A 29 -16.22 51.02 10.88
C LYS A 29 -14.93 50.25 11.10
N ALA A 30 -14.33 49.76 10.02
CA ALA A 30 -13.06 49.03 10.09
C ALA A 30 -11.91 49.82 10.74
N ASN A 31 -12.00 51.16 10.83
CA ASN A 31 -11.03 52.00 11.54
C ASN A 31 -11.22 52.07 13.08
N GLY A 32 -12.13 51.27 13.65
CA GLY A 32 -12.37 51.18 15.09
C GLY A 32 -13.32 52.23 15.66
N HIS A 33 -14.00 53.00 14.79
CA HIS A 33 -15.04 53.95 15.20
C HIS A 33 -16.44 53.39 14.91
N SER A 34 -17.45 53.91 15.60
CA SER A 34 -18.85 53.51 15.38
C SER A 34 -19.79 54.70 15.35
N ASP A 35 -20.87 54.57 14.58
CA ASP A 35 -21.98 55.52 14.54
C ASP A 35 -23.25 54.83 15.06
N LEU A 36 -23.90 55.41 16.07
CA LEU A 36 -25.25 55.00 16.47
C LEU A 36 -26.28 55.70 15.57
N LEU A 37 -27.15 54.94 14.92
CA LEU A 37 -28.22 55.44 14.06
C LEU A 37 -29.54 55.52 14.83
N ILE A 38 -30.24 56.63 14.69
CA ILE A 38 -31.54 56.91 15.30
C ILE A 38 -32.43 57.52 14.22
N ASN A 39 -33.66 57.02 14.04
CA ASN A 39 -34.58 57.48 13.00
C ASN A 39 -33.91 57.52 11.61
N VAL A 40 -33.30 56.40 11.19
CA VAL A 40 -32.68 56.23 9.87
C VAL A 40 -33.30 55.02 9.22
N GLU A 41 -33.79 55.19 7.99
CA GLU A 41 -34.48 54.14 7.25
C GLU A 41 -33.57 53.45 6.24
N LYS A 42 -32.54 54.14 5.70
CA LYS A 42 -31.64 53.58 4.68
C LYS A 42 -30.17 53.69 5.03
N ILE A 43 -29.43 52.63 4.74
CA ILE A 43 -27.98 52.54 4.94
C ILE A 43 -27.33 52.04 3.65
N VAL A 44 -26.39 52.81 3.13
CA VAL A 44 -25.61 52.44 1.94
C VAL A 44 -24.18 52.14 2.36
N GLY A 45 -23.73 50.89 2.17
CA GLY A 45 -22.38 50.43 2.49
C GLY A 45 -21.32 50.98 1.53
N ALA A 46 -20.05 50.83 1.91
CA ALA A 46 -18.92 51.27 1.09
C ALA A 46 -18.79 50.44 -0.18
N VAL A 47 -18.53 51.09 -1.32
CA VAL A 47 -18.52 50.40 -2.63
C VAL A 47 -17.36 49.41 -2.74
N GLY A 48 -17.66 48.18 -3.18
CA GLY A 48 -16.67 47.13 -3.41
C GLY A 48 -15.98 46.61 -2.15
N GLN A 49 -16.57 46.86 -0.98
CA GLN A 49 -16.08 46.37 0.31
C GLN A 49 -16.96 45.22 0.81
N ASP A 50 -16.42 44.47 1.76
CA ASP A 50 -17.14 43.38 2.43
C ASP A 50 -18.04 43.92 3.56
N ASN A 51 -19.06 44.69 3.20
CA ASN A 51 -19.96 45.25 4.21
C ASN A 51 -20.83 44.14 4.80
N LYS A 52 -20.87 44.11 6.14
CA LYS A 52 -21.43 43.04 6.94
C LYS A 52 -22.70 43.48 7.66
N ILE A 53 -23.69 42.61 7.74
CA ILE A 53 -24.78 42.67 8.70
C ILE A 53 -24.46 41.65 9.79
N ASP A 54 -24.30 42.09 11.03
CA ASP A 54 -23.97 41.21 12.16
C ASP A 54 -25.15 41.13 13.12
N ALA A 55 -25.99 40.11 12.99
CA ALA A 55 -27.13 39.89 13.88
C ALA A 55 -26.83 39.06 15.12
N LEU A 56 -25.66 38.42 15.19
CA LEU A 56 -25.29 37.51 16.28
C LEU A 56 -25.23 38.24 17.63
N SER A 57 -24.84 39.51 17.61
CA SER A 57 -24.74 40.36 18.80
C SER A 57 -26.08 40.70 19.47
N ALA A 58 -27.22 40.31 18.89
CA ALA A 58 -28.53 40.55 19.50
C ALA A 58 -28.86 39.55 20.61
N SER A 59 -28.84 40.01 21.87
CA SER A 59 -29.13 39.18 23.03
C SER A 59 -30.64 39.02 23.26
N GLY A 60 -31.22 37.88 22.89
CA GLY A 60 -32.53 37.45 23.37
C GLY A 60 -33.10 36.24 22.62
N ASP A 61 -33.74 35.34 23.36
CA ASP A 61 -34.31 34.07 22.85
C ASP A 61 -35.44 34.25 21.81
N SER A 62 -35.87 35.48 21.54
CA SER A 62 -36.91 35.80 20.56
C SER A 62 -36.41 36.66 19.39
N VAL A 63 -35.12 36.98 19.34
CA VAL A 63 -34.55 37.83 18.29
C VAL A 63 -34.21 36.97 17.08
N TYR A 64 -34.74 37.35 15.92
CA TYR A 64 -34.43 36.71 14.64
C TYR A 64 -34.32 37.75 13.52
N LEU A 65 -33.62 37.36 12.46
CA LEU A 65 -33.27 38.12 11.28
C LEU A 65 -34.14 37.69 10.10
N ASP A 66 -34.72 38.67 9.39
CA ASP A 66 -35.35 38.49 8.09
C ASP A 66 -34.69 39.48 7.10
N ALA A 67 -33.62 39.03 6.48
CA ALA A 67 -32.83 39.76 5.49
C ALA A 67 -33.17 39.31 4.08
N ASP A 68 -33.30 40.27 3.17
CA ASP A 68 -33.55 40.06 1.75
C ASP A 68 -32.81 41.15 0.96
N LEU A 69 -31.55 40.86 0.66
CA LEU A 69 -30.64 41.78 -0.02
C LEU A 69 -31.07 41.99 -1.48
N SER A 70 -31.71 41.02 -2.12
CA SER A 70 -32.31 41.18 -3.46
C SER A 70 -33.38 42.28 -3.49
N ALA A 71 -34.07 42.49 -2.36
CA ALA A 71 -35.07 43.54 -2.17
C ALA A 71 -34.54 44.73 -1.35
N ASN A 72 -33.23 44.81 -1.10
CA ASN A 72 -32.58 45.79 -0.22
C ASN A 72 -33.23 45.89 1.16
N ARG A 73 -33.79 44.82 1.71
CA ARG A 73 -34.60 44.86 2.93
C ARG A 73 -33.92 44.10 4.07
N LEU A 74 -33.84 44.74 5.22
CA LEU A 74 -33.36 44.14 6.46
C LEU A 74 -34.38 44.38 7.57
N THR A 75 -34.84 43.30 8.20
CA THR A 75 -35.72 43.38 9.37
C THR A 75 -35.14 42.54 10.51
N VAL A 76 -34.94 43.16 11.67
CA VAL A 76 -34.62 42.44 12.92
C VAL A 76 -35.82 42.55 13.86
N LYS A 77 -36.30 41.40 14.34
CA LYS A 77 -37.50 41.32 15.17
C LYS A 77 -37.18 40.87 16.58
N GLY A 78 -38.11 41.09 17.50
CA GLY A 78 -38.04 40.50 18.84
C GLY A 78 -37.03 41.16 19.79
N ILE A 79 -36.44 42.30 19.43
CA ILE A 79 -35.56 43.06 20.33
C ILE A 79 -36.40 43.71 21.43
N ALA A 80 -36.11 43.35 22.69
CA ALA A 80 -36.85 43.81 23.84
C ALA A 80 -36.82 45.35 23.96
N GLY A 81 -38.00 45.97 23.92
CA GLY A 81 -38.16 47.41 24.12
C GLY A 81 -37.89 48.29 22.89
N LEU A 82 -37.45 47.74 21.76
CA LEU A 82 -37.23 48.48 20.51
C LEU A 82 -38.28 48.19 19.43
N GLY A 83 -39.00 47.06 19.52
CA GLY A 83 -39.90 46.63 18.46
C GLY A 83 -39.14 46.12 17.23
N ASP A 84 -39.81 46.04 16.09
CA ASP A 84 -39.19 45.61 14.83
C ASP A 84 -38.30 46.73 14.28
N LEU A 85 -37.04 46.43 14.06
CA LEU A 85 -36.09 47.33 13.43
C LEU A 85 -36.04 47.04 11.93
N ASN A 86 -36.34 48.04 11.10
CA ASN A 86 -36.41 47.90 9.65
C ASN A 86 -35.44 48.87 8.98
N PHE A 87 -34.62 48.36 8.09
CA PHE A 87 -33.70 49.14 7.25
C PHE A 87 -33.84 48.75 5.79
N GLU A 88 -33.69 49.74 4.92
CA GLU A 88 -33.23 49.53 3.55
C GLU A 88 -31.70 49.48 3.54
N VAL A 89 -31.12 48.44 2.95
CA VAL A 89 -29.67 48.23 2.93
C VAL A 89 -29.16 48.05 1.51
N GLU A 90 -28.07 48.72 1.15
CA GLU A 90 -27.39 48.60 -0.14
C GLU A 90 -25.89 48.36 0.04
N ASN A 91 -25.26 47.67 -0.91
CA ASN A 91 -23.84 47.28 -0.90
C ASN A 91 -23.44 46.36 0.26
N PHE A 92 -24.38 45.62 0.85
CA PHE A 92 -24.08 44.55 1.82
C PHE A 92 -24.09 43.20 1.11
N ARG A 93 -23.17 42.32 1.51
CA ARG A 93 -23.07 40.96 0.93
C ARG A 93 -22.68 39.88 1.95
N HIS A 94 -22.33 40.27 3.17
CA HIS A 94 -22.04 39.35 4.27
C HIS A 94 -23.12 39.50 5.33
N ILE A 95 -23.81 38.41 5.66
CA ILE A 95 -24.86 38.37 6.66
C ILE A 95 -24.50 37.31 7.71
N SER A 96 -24.46 37.74 8.97
CA SER A 96 -24.46 36.87 10.13
C SER A 96 -25.82 36.92 10.80
N GLY A 97 -26.44 35.76 10.95
CA GLY A 97 -27.68 35.51 11.67
C GLY A 97 -27.53 35.62 13.19
N THR A 98 -28.63 35.33 13.86
CA THR A 98 -28.80 35.20 15.31
C THR A 98 -28.55 33.74 15.72
N ASN A 99 -28.92 33.35 16.95
CA ASN A 99 -28.97 31.94 17.35
C ASN A 99 -30.40 31.36 17.25
N GLN A 100 -31.28 32.03 16.51
CA GLN A 100 -32.67 31.63 16.29
C GLN A 100 -32.89 31.39 14.80
N SER A 101 -34.03 30.80 14.45
CA SER A 101 -34.36 30.50 13.05
C SER A 101 -34.52 31.79 12.24
N ASP A 102 -33.59 32.01 11.33
CA ASP A 102 -33.47 33.19 10.50
C ASP A 102 -33.88 32.92 9.04
N ARG A 103 -34.18 34.00 8.32
CA ARG A 103 -34.40 33.98 6.88
C ARG A 103 -33.46 34.98 6.22
N MET A 104 -32.55 34.48 5.40
CA MET A 104 -31.55 35.28 4.70
C MET A 104 -31.64 35.01 3.20
N ILE A 105 -31.88 36.06 2.42
CA ILE A 105 -31.78 36.02 0.95
C ILE A 105 -30.67 36.99 0.53
N GLY A 106 -29.74 36.49 -0.25
CA GLY A 106 -28.69 37.23 -0.93
C GLY A 106 -29.19 38.11 -2.07
N ASN A 107 -28.26 38.67 -2.83
CA ASN A 107 -28.49 39.51 -4.01
C ASN A 107 -27.80 38.88 -5.23
N ASP A 108 -27.40 39.69 -6.21
CA ASP A 108 -26.72 39.21 -7.42
C ASP A 108 -25.18 39.14 -7.26
N ASP A 109 -24.65 39.54 -6.10
CA ASP A 109 -23.22 39.48 -5.76
C ASP A 109 -22.90 38.17 -5.02
N ASN A 110 -21.64 37.76 -5.04
CA ASN A 110 -21.16 36.65 -4.21
C ASN A 110 -21.31 36.97 -2.72
N ASN A 111 -22.30 36.36 -2.09
CA ASN A 111 -22.68 36.56 -0.70
C ASN A 111 -22.02 35.54 0.24
N ILE A 112 -21.90 35.93 1.52
CA ILE A 112 -21.49 35.07 2.62
C ILE A 112 -22.63 35.06 3.65
N LEU A 113 -23.15 33.89 3.95
CA LEU A 113 -24.26 33.68 4.88
C LEU A 113 -23.81 32.80 6.06
N GLU A 114 -23.94 33.31 7.27
CA GLU A 114 -23.62 32.60 8.52
C GLU A 114 -24.90 32.47 9.36
N GLY A 115 -25.48 31.28 9.47
CA GLY A 115 -26.72 31.04 10.24
C GLY A 115 -26.54 30.86 11.75
N TYR A 116 -25.38 30.35 12.19
CA TYR A 116 -25.14 29.89 13.56
C TYR A 116 -26.14 28.82 14.04
N ASP A 117 -26.77 28.97 15.21
CA ASP A 117 -27.76 28.02 15.76
C ASP A 117 -29.18 28.39 15.33
N GLY A 118 -30.16 27.51 15.53
CA GLY A 118 -31.52 27.68 14.99
C GLY A 118 -31.68 26.96 13.65
N SER A 119 -32.87 26.95 13.06
CA SER A 119 -33.11 26.31 11.75
C SER A 119 -33.35 27.37 10.69
N ASP A 120 -32.33 27.66 9.90
CA ASP A 120 -32.29 28.84 9.05
C ASP A 120 -32.72 28.53 7.62
N THR A 121 -33.19 29.55 6.90
CA THR A 121 -33.34 29.50 5.45
C THR A 121 -32.33 30.44 4.82
N LEU A 122 -31.37 29.88 4.10
CA LEU A 122 -30.23 30.57 3.51
C LEU A 122 -30.31 30.47 1.99
N ASP A 123 -30.75 31.54 1.33
CA ASP A 123 -30.81 31.64 -0.12
C ASP A 123 -29.68 32.56 -0.61
N GLY A 124 -28.72 32.03 -1.37
CA GLY A 124 -27.59 32.81 -1.90
C GLY A 124 -28.03 33.85 -2.94
N GLY A 125 -29.15 33.63 -3.61
CA GLY A 125 -29.57 34.49 -4.72
C GLY A 125 -28.87 34.11 -6.02
N ALA A 126 -28.30 35.10 -6.72
CA ALA A 126 -27.51 34.86 -7.92
C ALA A 126 -26.05 35.22 -7.64
N GLY A 127 -25.11 34.47 -8.20
CA GLY A 127 -23.71 34.71 -7.93
C GLY A 127 -22.99 33.41 -7.67
N TYR A 128 -21.89 33.51 -6.93
CA TYR A 128 -21.19 32.36 -6.35
C TYR A 128 -21.21 32.53 -4.84
N ASP A 129 -22.17 31.89 -4.20
CA ASP A 129 -22.56 32.19 -2.83
C ASP A 129 -22.00 31.17 -1.84
N THR A 130 -21.64 31.65 -0.66
CA THR A 130 -20.99 30.87 0.40
C THR A 130 -21.86 30.81 1.64
N VAL A 131 -22.10 29.60 2.14
CA VAL A 131 -22.58 29.39 3.51
C VAL A 131 -21.42 28.97 4.39
N ASP A 132 -21.21 29.68 5.50
CA ASP A 132 -20.03 29.53 6.34
C ASP A 132 -20.40 29.07 7.77
N TYR A 133 -19.91 27.87 8.13
CA TYR A 133 -20.05 27.27 9.45
C TYR A 133 -18.74 27.26 10.24
N THR A 134 -17.69 27.96 9.79
CA THR A 134 -16.34 27.97 10.40
C THR A 134 -16.41 28.16 11.92
N ASP A 135 -17.25 29.10 12.38
CA ASP A 135 -17.39 29.49 13.79
C ASP A 135 -18.53 28.75 14.54
N PHE A 136 -19.24 27.82 13.90
CA PHE A 136 -20.34 27.07 14.55
C PHE A 136 -19.85 26.18 15.70
N GLY A 137 -18.59 25.72 15.63
CA GLY A 137 -17.91 25.00 16.71
C GLY A 137 -18.37 23.55 16.93
N GLN A 138 -19.28 23.03 16.10
CA GLN A 138 -19.77 21.64 16.11
C GLN A 138 -19.83 21.10 14.68
N ALA A 139 -19.78 19.78 14.51
CA ALA A 139 -19.89 19.16 13.20
C ALA A 139 -21.23 19.46 12.54
N VAL A 140 -21.21 19.65 11.22
CA VAL A 140 -22.41 19.78 10.38
C VAL A 140 -22.51 18.62 9.40
N THR A 141 -23.74 18.23 9.04
CA THR A 141 -24.00 17.19 8.04
C THR A 141 -24.76 17.75 6.85
N LEU A 142 -24.14 17.77 5.66
CA LEU A 142 -24.81 18.19 4.43
C LEU A 142 -25.56 17.00 3.82
N THR A 143 -26.83 17.22 3.47
CA THR A 143 -27.72 16.20 2.88
C THR A 143 -28.02 16.56 1.41
N PRO A 144 -28.50 15.60 0.58
CA PRO A 144 -28.71 15.79 -0.84
C PRO A 144 -29.94 16.66 -1.17
N SER A 145 -30.68 17.11 -0.16
CA SER A 145 -31.82 18.03 -0.30
C SER A 145 -31.43 19.50 -0.09
N GLY A 146 -30.13 19.80 -0.01
CA GLY A 146 -29.65 21.13 0.38
C GLY A 146 -29.93 21.44 1.86
N ILE A 147 -30.17 20.43 2.69
CA ILE A 147 -30.35 20.61 4.14
C ILE A 147 -28.99 20.38 4.81
N VAL A 148 -28.58 21.30 5.67
CA VAL A 148 -27.44 21.12 6.58
C VAL A 148 -27.99 20.82 7.98
N GLU A 149 -27.82 19.59 8.44
CA GLU A 149 -28.17 19.19 9.79
C GLU A 149 -27.10 19.68 10.77
N LYS A 150 -27.58 20.26 11.87
CA LYS A 150 -26.77 20.82 12.97
C LYS A 150 -26.99 20.01 14.23
N ALA A 151 -26.13 20.24 15.22
CA ALA A 151 -26.32 19.69 16.56
C ALA A 151 -27.66 20.15 17.17
N ASN A 152 -28.14 19.43 18.19
CA ASN A 152 -29.40 19.70 18.91
C ASN A 152 -30.70 19.56 18.08
N GLY A 153 -30.65 19.00 16.87
CA GLY A 153 -31.83 18.71 16.05
C GLY A 153 -32.33 19.90 15.23
N HIS A 154 -31.50 20.94 15.07
CA HIS A 154 -31.74 22.05 14.17
C HIS A 154 -31.17 21.75 12.77
N SER A 155 -31.66 22.46 11.75
CA SER A 155 -31.20 22.27 10.38
C SER A 155 -31.39 23.52 9.53
N ASP A 156 -30.45 23.78 8.63
CA ASP A 156 -30.56 24.89 7.67
C ASP A 156 -31.01 24.38 6.31
N LEU A 157 -31.84 25.16 5.63
CA LEU A 157 -32.19 24.95 4.23
C LEU A 157 -31.37 25.89 3.36
N LEU A 158 -30.54 25.32 2.49
CA LEU A 158 -29.71 26.03 1.53
C LEU A 158 -30.40 26.10 0.15
N ILE A 159 -30.40 27.27 -0.46
CA ILE A 159 -31.02 27.55 -1.76
C ILE A 159 -30.04 28.40 -2.57
N ASN A 160 -29.78 28.06 -3.84
CA ASN A 160 -28.84 28.80 -4.70
C ASN A 160 -27.49 29.10 -4.02
N VAL A 161 -26.83 28.05 -3.48
CA VAL A 161 -25.53 28.16 -2.81
C VAL A 161 -24.55 27.25 -3.54
N GLU A 162 -23.38 27.77 -3.87
CA GLU A 162 -22.33 27.01 -4.56
C GLU A 162 -21.23 26.53 -3.64
N LYS A 163 -21.00 27.22 -2.51
CA LYS A 163 -19.90 26.91 -1.59
C LYS A 163 -20.37 26.73 -0.15
N ILE A 164 -19.89 25.68 0.50
CA ILE A 164 -20.18 25.39 1.90
C ILE A 164 -18.86 25.20 2.65
N VAL A 165 -18.66 25.97 3.71
CA VAL A 165 -17.48 25.86 4.59
C VAL A 165 -17.93 25.23 5.90
N GLY A 166 -17.46 24.01 6.18
CA GLY A 166 -17.76 23.29 7.42
C GLY A 166 -17.03 23.86 8.64
N ALA A 167 -17.50 23.48 9.82
CA ALA A 167 -16.91 23.91 11.09
C ALA A 167 -15.48 23.37 11.27
N VAL A 168 -14.55 24.23 11.67
CA VAL A 168 -13.12 23.88 11.69
C VAL A 168 -12.82 22.80 12.74
N GLY A 169 -12.06 21.77 12.32
CA GLY A 169 -11.61 20.69 13.19
C GLY A 169 -12.73 19.76 13.69
N GLN A 170 -13.90 19.80 13.03
CA GLN A 170 -15.03 18.95 13.33
C GLN A 170 -15.21 17.86 12.26
N ASP A 171 -16.03 16.87 12.60
CA ASP A 171 -16.29 15.69 11.78
C ASP A 171 -17.39 15.97 10.76
N ASN A 172 -17.23 17.05 9.98
CA ASN A 172 -18.24 17.44 9.02
C ASN A 172 -18.42 16.35 7.97
N LYS A 173 -19.68 15.98 7.79
CA LYS A 173 -20.10 14.83 7.00
C LYS A 173 -20.93 15.31 5.82
N LEU A 174 -20.76 14.65 4.69
CA LEU A 174 -21.74 14.64 3.63
C LEU A 174 -22.49 13.30 3.68
N ASP A 175 -23.81 13.37 3.76
CA ASP A 175 -24.67 12.20 3.90
C ASP A 175 -25.70 12.16 2.78
N ALA A 176 -25.40 11.38 1.73
CA ALA A 176 -26.27 11.20 0.57
C ALA A 176 -27.26 10.04 0.72
N LEU A 177 -27.31 9.35 1.87
CA LEU A 177 -28.10 8.12 2.04
C LEU A 177 -29.60 8.36 1.88
N SER A 178 -30.05 9.55 2.26
CA SER A 178 -31.46 9.96 2.13
C SER A 178 -31.86 10.28 0.68
N ALA A 179 -30.92 10.32 -0.26
CA ALA A 179 -31.22 10.49 -1.66
C ALA A 179 -32.02 9.29 -2.18
N SER A 180 -33.14 9.55 -2.86
CA SER A 180 -34.02 8.50 -3.36
C SER A 180 -34.23 8.61 -4.86
N GLY A 181 -34.20 7.44 -5.53
CA GLY A 181 -34.41 7.29 -6.96
C GLY A 181 -33.31 6.48 -7.62
N ASP A 182 -33.70 5.61 -8.55
CA ASP A 182 -32.80 4.63 -9.18
C ASP A 182 -31.63 5.25 -9.99
N SER A 183 -31.69 6.55 -10.30
CA SER A 183 -30.63 7.27 -11.02
C SER A 183 -29.81 8.20 -10.14
N VAL A 184 -30.06 8.24 -8.84
CA VAL A 184 -29.33 9.12 -7.92
C VAL A 184 -28.07 8.43 -7.46
N TYR A 185 -26.94 9.12 -7.59
CA TYR A 185 -25.66 8.64 -7.09
C TYR A 185 -24.77 9.81 -6.68
N LEU A 186 -23.85 9.52 -5.77
CA LEU A 186 -22.83 10.40 -5.26
C LEU A 186 -21.57 10.33 -6.13
N ASP A 187 -21.09 11.49 -6.56
CA ASP A 187 -19.83 11.69 -7.24
C ASP A 187 -19.08 12.77 -6.45
N ALA A 188 -18.39 12.36 -5.38
CA ALA A 188 -17.71 13.25 -4.45
C ALA A 188 -16.19 13.05 -4.49
N ASP A 189 -15.47 14.16 -4.39
CA ASP A 189 -14.02 14.18 -4.32
C ASP A 189 -13.55 15.26 -3.33
N LEU A 190 -13.31 14.85 -2.10
CA LEU A 190 -12.84 15.74 -1.04
C LEU A 190 -11.40 16.21 -1.28
N SER A 191 -10.58 15.48 -2.02
CA SER A 191 -9.23 15.92 -2.39
C SER A 191 -9.24 17.17 -3.28
N THR A 192 -10.32 17.37 -4.03
CA THR A 192 -10.56 18.57 -4.85
C THR A 192 -11.68 19.46 -4.33
N ASN A 193 -12.15 19.25 -3.09
CA ASN A 193 -13.21 20.03 -2.44
C ASN A 193 -14.52 20.03 -3.22
N ARG A 194 -14.85 18.93 -3.89
CA ARG A 194 -16.01 18.85 -4.79
C ARG A 194 -17.03 17.83 -4.31
N LEU A 195 -18.28 18.24 -4.33
CA LEU A 195 -19.43 17.38 -4.13
C LEU A 195 -20.37 17.51 -5.33
N THR A 196 -20.72 16.38 -5.92
CA THR A 196 -21.84 16.30 -6.86
C THR A 196 -22.78 15.16 -6.49
N VAL A 197 -24.08 15.45 -6.31
CA VAL A 197 -25.14 14.43 -6.23
C VAL A 197 -25.95 14.51 -7.52
N LYS A 198 -25.91 13.45 -8.33
CA LYS A 198 -26.53 13.48 -9.67
C LYS A 198 -27.93 12.92 -9.67
N GLY A 199 -28.72 13.32 -10.65
CA GLY A 199 -29.97 12.62 -10.98
C GLY A 199 -31.10 12.79 -9.98
N ILE A 200 -31.07 13.83 -9.13
CA ILE A 200 -32.13 14.11 -8.17
C ILE A 200 -33.38 14.57 -8.92
N SER A 201 -34.47 13.83 -8.76
CA SER A 201 -35.73 14.09 -9.46
C SER A 201 -36.28 15.48 -9.12
N GLY A 202 -36.46 16.32 -10.16
CA GLY A 202 -37.02 17.66 -10.04
C GLY A 202 -36.02 18.76 -9.63
N LEU A 203 -34.84 18.40 -9.13
CA LEU A 203 -33.77 19.36 -8.76
C LEU A 203 -32.59 19.34 -9.76
N GLY A 204 -32.36 18.22 -10.45
CA GLY A 204 -31.20 18.06 -11.32
C GLY A 204 -29.96 17.61 -10.54
N ASP A 205 -28.77 17.98 -11.03
CA ASP A 205 -27.51 17.70 -10.34
C ASP A 205 -27.24 18.79 -9.32
N LEU A 206 -26.97 18.38 -8.08
CA LEU A 206 -26.58 19.27 -7.00
C LEU A 206 -25.06 19.33 -6.94
N ASN A 207 -24.47 20.52 -7.05
CA ASN A 207 -23.03 20.72 -7.11
C ASN A 207 -22.59 21.72 -6.05
N PHE A 208 -21.60 21.36 -5.24
CA PHE A 208 -21.01 22.24 -4.24
C PHE A 208 -19.48 22.17 -4.23
N GLU A 209 -18.84 23.32 -4.02
CA GLU A 209 -17.51 23.38 -3.42
C GLU A 209 -17.66 23.20 -1.90
N VAL A 210 -16.96 22.24 -1.31
CA VAL A 210 -17.04 21.92 0.12
C VAL A 210 -15.67 22.03 0.78
N LEU A 211 -15.57 22.81 1.85
CA LEU A 211 -14.34 22.95 2.64
C LEU A 211 -14.53 22.43 4.06
N HIS A 212 -13.47 21.86 4.63
CA HIS A 212 -13.47 21.25 5.98
C HIS A 212 -14.42 20.05 6.15
N PHE A 213 -14.80 19.38 5.06
CA PHE A 213 -15.50 18.09 5.12
C PHE A 213 -14.49 16.95 5.06
N ARG A 214 -14.72 15.91 5.87
CA ARG A 214 -13.81 14.75 5.97
C ARG A 214 -14.50 13.39 5.91
N ASN A 215 -15.82 13.33 5.96
CA ASN A 215 -16.56 12.06 5.92
C ASN A 215 -17.61 12.07 4.81
N LEU A 216 -17.77 10.94 4.13
CA LEU A 216 -18.74 10.72 3.06
C LEU A 216 -19.62 9.52 3.40
N SER A 217 -20.91 9.65 3.10
CA SER A 217 -21.87 8.55 3.10
C SER A 217 -22.60 8.60 1.78
N GLY A 218 -22.51 7.50 1.05
CA GLY A 218 -23.11 7.27 -0.25
C GLY A 218 -24.63 7.20 -0.21
N THR A 219 -25.19 6.90 -1.36
CA THR A 219 -26.59 6.61 -1.60
C THR A 219 -26.85 5.11 -1.37
N ASN A 220 -27.96 4.56 -1.90
CA ASN A 220 -28.15 3.10 -1.98
C ASN A 220 -27.89 2.59 -3.41
N GLN A 221 -27.11 3.34 -4.19
CA GLN A 221 -26.78 3.08 -5.58
C GLN A 221 -25.26 3.20 -5.75
N SER A 222 -24.73 2.74 -6.88
CA SER A 222 -23.31 2.84 -7.21
C SER A 222 -22.77 4.27 -7.21
N ASP A 223 -21.86 4.54 -6.29
CA ASP A 223 -21.23 5.82 -6.05
C ASP A 223 -19.75 5.84 -6.40
N ILE A 224 -19.22 7.06 -6.53
CA ILE A 224 -17.79 7.33 -6.67
C ILE A 224 -17.42 8.34 -5.58
N MET A 225 -16.54 7.93 -4.68
CA MET A 225 -16.16 8.72 -3.52
C MET A 225 -14.65 8.79 -3.38
N SER A 226 -14.11 9.99 -3.19
CA SER A 226 -12.72 10.20 -2.79
C SER A 226 -12.66 10.96 -1.48
N GLY A 227 -11.86 10.43 -0.56
CA GLY A 227 -11.39 11.13 0.63
C GLY A 227 -10.37 12.23 0.29
N ASN A 228 -9.87 12.89 1.33
CA ASN A 228 -8.81 13.89 1.26
C ASN A 228 -7.55 13.34 1.94
N ASP A 229 -6.69 14.20 2.49
CA ASP A 229 -5.45 13.77 3.15
C ASP A 229 -5.62 13.52 4.67
N ASP A 230 -6.81 13.83 5.22
CA ASP A 230 -7.17 13.56 6.61
C ASP A 230 -7.68 12.13 6.78
N ASN A 231 -7.78 11.63 8.01
CA ASN A 231 -8.45 10.36 8.29
C ASN A 231 -9.95 10.47 7.91
N ASN A 232 -10.36 9.77 6.86
CA ASN A 232 -11.73 9.80 6.36
C ASN A 232 -12.56 8.57 6.80
N ILE A 233 -13.87 8.75 6.89
CA ILE A 233 -14.84 7.66 6.92
C ILE A 233 -15.66 7.74 5.63
N LEU A 234 -15.57 6.71 4.78
CA LEU A 234 -16.32 6.57 3.54
C LEU A 234 -17.25 5.35 3.67
N GLU A 235 -18.56 5.58 3.56
CA GLU A 235 -19.60 4.54 3.69
C GLU A 235 -20.37 4.44 2.36
N GLY A 236 -20.31 3.30 1.67
CA GLY A 236 -21.00 3.03 0.39
C GLY A 236 -22.49 2.69 0.54
N HIS A 237 -22.82 1.84 1.51
CA HIS A 237 -24.15 1.24 1.73
C HIS A 237 -24.51 0.20 0.67
N ASP A 238 -25.64 0.31 -0.03
CA ASP A 238 -25.97 -0.61 -1.11
C ASP A 238 -25.42 -0.04 -2.41
N GLY A 239 -24.89 -0.89 -3.30
CA GLY A 239 -24.44 -0.44 -4.62
C GLY A 239 -23.10 -1.06 -4.97
N ASN A 240 -22.66 -0.91 -6.21
CA ASN A 240 -21.27 -1.23 -6.53
C ASN A 240 -20.46 0.06 -6.48
N ASP A 241 -19.79 0.32 -5.38
CA ASP A 241 -19.14 1.60 -5.12
C ASP A 241 -17.66 1.60 -5.48
N ILE A 242 -17.14 2.78 -5.81
CA ILE A 242 -15.70 3.00 -6.03
C ILE A 242 -15.22 4.04 -5.02
N MET A 243 -14.29 3.62 -4.17
CA MET A 243 -13.72 4.44 -3.12
C MET A 243 -12.21 4.69 -3.33
N TYR A 244 -11.82 5.95 -3.20
CA TYR A 244 -10.44 6.42 -3.17
C TYR A 244 -10.14 6.96 -1.77
N ALA A 245 -9.32 6.28 -0.99
CA ALA A 245 -9.08 6.64 0.41
C ALA A 245 -8.37 8.00 0.54
N GLY A 246 -7.24 8.18 -0.17
CA GLY A 246 -6.37 9.35 0.00
C GLY A 246 -5.19 9.06 0.93
N LEU A 247 -4.60 10.10 1.51
CA LEU A 247 -3.69 9.97 2.65
C LEU A 247 -4.52 9.90 3.95
N GLY A 248 -3.89 9.58 5.08
CA GLY A 248 -4.61 9.45 6.35
C GLY A 248 -4.74 7.99 6.78
N ASN A 249 -5.40 7.75 7.91
CA ASN A 249 -5.84 6.42 8.30
C ASN A 249 -7.34 6.35 8.07
N ASP A 250 -7.76 5.69 6.99
CA ASP A 250 -9.12 5.79 6.50
C ASP A 250 -9.95 4.57 6.90
N THR A 251 -11.25 4.76 7.07
CA THR A 251 -12.22 3.66 7.22
C THR A 251 -13.11 3.65 5.99
N LEU A 252 -13.08 2.55 5.24
CA LEU A 252 -13.81 2.38 4.00
C LEU A 252 -14.76 1.20 4.15
N ASP A 253 -16.06 1.48 4.23
CA ASP A 253 -17.10 0.46 4.29
C ASP A 253 -17.86 0.44 2.96
N GLY A 254 -17.68 -0.62 2.16
CA GLY A 254 -18.41 -0.78 0.90
C GLY A 254 -19.89 -1.04 1.11
N GLY A 255 -20.23 -1.73 2.21
CA GLY A 255 -21.59 -2.13 2.53
C GLY A 255 -22.02 -3.42 1.84
N GLY A 256 -22.95 -3.35 0.91
CA GLY A 256 -23.53 -4.49 0.21
C GLY A 256 -23.28 -4.40 -1.28
N TYR A 257 -23.32 -5.56 -1.94
CA TYR A 257 -23.00 -5.78 -3.36
C TYR A 257 -21.50 -5.92 -3.64
N PHE A 258 -20.94 -5.21 -4.62
CA PHE A 258 -19.56 -5.43 -5.08
C PHE A 258 -18.80 -4.12 -5.10
N ASP A 259 -17.95 -3.93 -4.11
CA ASP A 259 -17.31 -2.65 -3.85
C ASP A 259 -15.82 -2.68 -4.15
N THR A 260 -15.32 -1.55 -4.64
CA THR A 260 -13.92 -1.39 -5.08
C THR A 260 -13.23 -0.29 -4.30
N VAL A 261 -12.11 -0.62 -3.67
CA VAL A 261 -11.14 0.36 -3.15
C VAL A 261 -9.96 0.44 -4.09
N ASP A 262 -9.66 1.65 -4.55
CA ASP A 262 -8.74 1.89 -5.66
C ASP A 262 -7.53 2.76 -5.26
N TYR A 263 -6.38 2.11 -5.12
CA TYR A 263 -5.09 2.72 -4.79
C TYR A 263 -4.20 2.96 -6.02
N ARG A 264 -4.71 2.83 -7.26
CA ARG A 264 -3.87 2.94 -8.47
C ARG A 264 -3.05 4.22 -8.54
N ASN A 265 -3.62 5.31 -8.02
CA ASN A 265 -3.01 6.65 -8.04
C ASN A 265 -2.27 7.02 -6.74
N TYR A 266 -2.18 6.11 -5.76
CA TYR A 266 -1.48 6.36 -4.49
C TYR A 266 0.03 6.59 -4.69
N GLY A 267 0.61 6.02 -5.74
CA GLY A 267 1.99 6.27 -6.16
C GLY A 267 3.08 5.53 -5.36
N GLN A 268 2.72 4.81 -4.30
CA GLN A 268 3.60 3.96 -3.50
C GLN A 268 3.01 2.57 -3.33
N ALA A 269 3.83 1.57 -3.01
CA ALA A 269 3.35 0.23 -2.70
C ALA A 269 2.41 0.24 -1.49
N ILE A 270 1.42 -0.65 -1.51
CA ILE A 270 0.55 -0.97 -0.37
C ILE A 270 0.75 -2.43 0.03
N THR A 271 0.54 -2.72 1.31
CA THR A 271 0.48 -4.08 1.84
C THR A 271 -0.93 -4.35 2.34
N ILE A 272 -1.58 -5.40 1.87
CA ILE A 272 -2.87 -5.82 2.42
C ILE A 272 -2.66 -6.95 3.42
N THR A 273 -3.27 -6.81 4.59
CA THR A 273 -3.33 -7.88 5.59
C THR A 273 -4.68 -8.60 5.48
N PRO A 274 -4.75 -9.88 5.88
CA PRO A 274 -5.99 -10.63 5.77
C PRO A 274 -7.14 -10.18 6.67
N THR A 275 -6.92 -9.21 7.56
CA THR A 275 -7.99 -8.64 8.39
C THR A 275 -8.63 -7.40 7.77
N GLY A 276 -8.43 -7.17 6.47
CA GLY A 276 -8.95 -6.00 5.76
C GLY A 276 -8.18 -4.71 6.07
N VAL A 277 -6.96 -4.79 6.61
CA VAL A 277 -6.12 -3.60 6.80
C VAL A 277 -5.22 -3.42 5.59
N VAL A 278 -5.14 -2.19 5.08
CA VAL A 278 -4.17 -1.79 4.04
C VAL A 278 -3.12 -0.91 4.69
N GLU A 279 -1.92 -1.43 4.81
CA GLU A 279 -0.76 -0.68 5.31
C GLU A 279 -0.15 0.13 4.16
N LYS A 280 0.01 1.42 4.40
CA LYS A 280 0.59 2.36 3.44
C LYS A 280 2.06 2.59 3.77
N ALA A 281 2.88 2.79 2.74
CA ALA A 281 4.34 2.96 2.88
C ALA A 281 4.79 4.12 3.80
N ASN A 282 3.90 5.07 4.10
CA ASN A 282 4.16 6.19 5.02
C ASN A 282 3.84 5.87 6.50
N GLY A 283 3.46 4.62 6.82
CA GLY A 283 3.12 4.15 8.17
C GLY A 283 1.67 4.45 8.60
N GLN A 284 0.82 4.91 7.69
CA GLN A 284 -0.62 5.02 7.90
C GLN A 284 -1.34 3.76 7.41
N ASN A 285 -2.51 3.49 7.95
CA ASN A 285 -3.27 2.27 7.67
C ASN A 285 -4.73 2.60 7.37
N ASP A 286 -5.27 1.95 6.35
CA ASP A 286 -6.70 1.97 6.07
C ASP A 286 -7.37 0.69 6.57
N LEU A 287 -8.62 0.81 6.97
CA LEU A 287 -9.48 -0.30 7.35
C LEU A 287 -10.57 -0.46 6.30
N LEU A 288 -10.58 -1.62 5.64
CA LEU A 288 -11.58 -2.00 4.66
C LEU A 288 -12.63 -2.92 5.31
N ILE A 289 -13.89 -2.59 5.11
CA ILE A 289 -15.05 -3.31 5.63
C ILE A 289 -15.98 -3.57 4.45
N ASN A 290 -16.44 -4.81 4.28
CA ASN A 290 -17.32 -5.20 3.17
C ASN A 290 -16.84 -4.69 1.79
N VAL A 291 -15.58 -4.98 1.45
CA VAL A 291 -14.98 -4.61 0.17
C VAL A 291 -14.57 -5.88 -0.57
N GLU A 292 -15.06 -6.04 -1.79
CA GLU A 292 -14.78 -7.22 -2.61
C GLU A 292 -13.58 -7.02 -3.52
N LYS A 293 -13.20 -5.79 -3.87
CA LYS A 293 -12.10 -5.53 -4.81
C LYS A 293 -11.10 -4.50 -4.31
N ILE A 294 -9.82 -4.84 -4.40
CA ILE A 294 -8.71 -3.97 -4.04
C ILE A 294 -7.78 -3.82 -5.25
N VAL A 295 -7.55 -2.58 -5.68
CA VAL A 295 -6.65 -2.29 -6.79
C VAL A 295 -5.41 -1.58 -6.26
N GLY A 296 -4.26 -2.25 -6.29
CA GLY A 296 -2.98 -1.70 -5.83
C GLY A 296 -2.39 -0.65 -6.77
N ALA A 297 -1.39 0.09 -6.27
CA ALA A 297 -0.68 1.11 -7.03
C ALA A 297 0.03 0.51 -8.26
N VAL A 298 -0.02 1.21 -9.39
CA VAL A 298 0.57 0.71 -10.64
C VAL A 298 2.10 0.64 -10.58
N ALA A 299 2.66 -0.44 -11.11
CA ALA A 299 4.12 -0.68 -11.18
C ALA A 299 4.86 -0.65 -9.83
N GLN A 300 4.13 -0.85 -8.73
CA GLN A 300 4.71 -0.98 -7.39
C GLN A 300 4.76 -2.45 -6.96
N GLU A 301 5.55 -2.73 -5.93
CA GLU A 301 5.54 -4.03 -5.26
C GLU A 301 4.40 -4.12 -4.24
N ASN A 302 3.15 -4.13 -4.71
CA ASN A 302 2.05 -4.32 -3.77
C ASN A 302 2.09 -5.75 -3.21
N LYS A 303 1.98 -5.83 -1.87
CA LYS A 303 2.18 -7.04 -1.09
C LYS A 303 0.85 -7.54 -0.51
N ILE A 304 0.67 -8.86 -0.51
CA ILE A 304 -0.32 -9.56 0.30
C ILE A 304 0.45 -10.19 1.46
N ASP A 305 0.16 -9.79 2.70
CA ASP A 305 0.92 -10.24 3.87
C ASP A 305 0.05 -11.03 4.85
N ALA A 306 0.02 -12.35 4.65
CA ALA A 306 -0.77 -13.26 5.47
C ALA A 306 -0.07 -13.81 6.70
N ILE A 307 1.19 -13.44 6.99
CA ILE A 307 1.87 -13.92 8.20
C ILE A 307 1.21 -13.38 9.47
N SER A 308 0.58 -12.21 9.35
CA SER A 308 -0.01 -11.46 10.47
C SER A 308 -1.30 -12.07 11.02
N VAL A 309 -1.81 -13.18 10.47
CA VAL A 309 -3.11 -13.73 10.88
C VAL A 309 -3.01 -14.66 12.08
N PHE A 310 -3.89 -14.42 13.05
CA PHE A 310 -4.02 -15.23 14.25
C PHE A 310 -4.82 -16.52 13.99
N GLY A 311 -4.17 -17.69 14.12
CA GLY A 311 -4.84 -18.98 14.31
C GLY A 311 -4.29 -20.13 13.47
N ASP A 312 -4.12 -21.31 14.09
CA ASP A 312 -3.52 -22.52 13.52
C ASP A 312 -4.29 -23.15 12.33
N ALA A 313 -5.36 -22.51 11.85
CA ALA A 313 -6.22 -23.03 10.77
C ALA A 313 -6.35 -22.06 9.58
N VAL A 314 -5.77 -20.86 9.67
CA VAL A 314 -5.85 -19.87 8.60
C VAL A 314 -4.81 -20.19 7.54
N TYR A 315 -5.22 -20.21 6.27
CA TYR A 315 -4.32 -20.38 5.13
C TYR A 315 -4.75 -19.51 3.96
N LEU A 316 -3.78 -19.18 3.12
CA LEU A 316 -3.88 -18.37 1.93
C LEU A 316 -4.12 -19.23 0.69
N ASP A 317 -5.15 -18.88 -0.08
CA ASP A 317 -5.42 -19.44 -1.40
C ASP A 317 -5.50 -18.29 -2.41
N ALA A 318 -4.35 -17.92 -2.95
CA ALA A 318 -4.18 -16.80 -3.87
C ALA A 318 -3.90 -17.28 -5.30
N ASP A 319 -4.53 -16.62 -6.27
CA ASP A 319 -4.32 -16.81 -7.69
C ASP A 319 -4.35 -15.46 -8.38
N LEU A 320 -3.16 -14.85 -8.49
CA LEU A 320 -2.99 -13.53 -9.07
C LEU A 320 -3.23 -13.53 -10.59
N SER A 321 -3.05 -14.67 -11.28
CA SER A 321 -3.41 -14.81 -12.70
C SER A 321 -4.92 -14.63 -12.93
N ALA A 322 -5.73 -14.96 -11.91
CA ALA A 322 -7.18 -14.80 -11.89
C ALA A 322 -7.64 -13.58 -11.06
N ASN A 323 -6.71 -12.72 -10.60
CA ASN A 323 -6.97 -11.61 -9.67
C ASN A 323 -7.72 -12.05 -8.40
N ARG A 324 -7.48 -13.24 -7.87
CA ARG A 324 -8.26 -13.80 -6.76
C ARG A 324 -7.39 -13.97 -5.52
N LEU A 325 -7.91 -13.52 -4.38
CA LEU A 325 -7.38 -13.78 -3.06
C LEU A 325 -8.48 -14.37 -2.19
N THR A 326 -8.26 -15.55 -1.62
CA THR A 326 -9.13 -16.11 -0.60
C THR A 326 -8.32 -16.41 0.65
N VAL A 327 -8.79 -15.92 1.80
CA VAL A 327 -8.25 -16.25 3.11
C VAL A 327 -9.25 -17.17 3.80
N LYS A 328 -8.84 -18.40 4.09
CA LYS A 328 -9.71 -19.45 4.60
C LYS A 328 -9.44 -19.71 6.07
N GLY A 329 -10.42 -20.31 6.75
CA GLY A 329 -10.21 -20.83 8.11
C GLY A 329 -10.23 -19.77 9.22
N ILE A 330 -10.69 -18.54 8.93
CA ILE A 330 -10.88 -17.51 9.94
C ILE A 330 -12.10 -17.87 10.80
N ALA A 331 -11.86 -18.12 12.09
CA ALA A 331 -12.92 -18.42 13.03
C ALA A 331 -13.92 -17.25 13.10
N GLU A 332 -15.22 -17.57 13.19
CA GLU A 332 -16.33 -16.61 13.34
C GLU A 332 -16.61 -15.69 12.13
N LEU A 333 -15.65 -15.47 11.23
CA LEU A 333 -15.82 -14.65 10.02
C LEU A 333 -16.06 -15.46 8.73
N GLY A 334 -15.60 -16.72 8.68
CA GLY A 334 -15.68 -17.53 7.46
C GLY A 334 -14.56 -17.20 6.47
N ASP A 335 -14.76 -17.54 5.19
CA ASP A 335 -13.77 -17.25 4.14
C ASP A 335 -13.90 -15.79 3.70
N LEU A 336 -12.79 -15.05 3.72
CA LEU A 336 -12.71 -13.71 3.11
C LEU A 336 -12.25 -13.83 1.67
N ASN A 337 -12.97 -13.19 0.75
CA ASN A 337 -12.73 -13.26 -0.68
C ASN A 337 -12.55 -11.87 -1.24
N PHE A 338 -11.45 -11.65 -1.97
CA PHE A 338 -11.13 -10.40 -2.62
C PHE A 338 -10.75 -10.64 -4.08
N GLU A 339 -11.16 -9.74 -4.96
CA GLU A 339 -10.50 -9.50 -6.23
C GLU A 339 -9.31 -8.56 -5.99
N VAL A 340 -8.10 -8.99 -6.31
CA VAL A 340 -6.87 -8.21 -6.10
C VAL A 340 -6.18 -7.96 -7.42
N VAL A 341 -5.85 -6.68 -7.68
CA VAL A 341 -5.23 -6.25 -8.94
C VAL A 341 -3.95 -5.47 -8.65
N ASN A 342 -2.92 -5.63 -9.50
CA ASN A 342 -1.58 -5.03 -9.37
C ASN A 342 -0.76 -5.54 -8.17
N PHE A 343 -1.05 -6.73 -7.65
CA PHE A 343 -0.21 -7.38 -6.63
C PHE A 343 0.82 -8.29 -7.29
N ARG A 344 2.00 -8.39 -6.67
CA ARG A 344 3.06 -9.29 -7.15
C ARG A 344 3.94 -9.90 -6.05
N HIS A 345 3.77 -9.48 -4.80
CA HIS A 345 4.47 -10.06 -3.65
C HIS A 345 3.42 -10.76 -2.77
N LEU A 346 3.59 -12.05 -2.51
CA LEU A 346 2.74 -12.81 -1.60
C LEU A 346 3.57 -13.39 -0.45
N SER A 347 3.10 -13.15 0.76
CA SER A 347 3.60 -13.79 1.97
C SER A 347 2.50 -14.65 2.55
N GLY A 348 2.80 -15.93 2.71
CA GLY A 348 1.94 -16.95 3.27
C GLY A 348 1.74 -16.81 4.78
N THR A 349 0.93 -17.73 5.29
CA THR A 349 0.73 -18.01 6.70
C THR A 349 1.79 -19.00 7.20
N ASN A 350 1.65 -19.50 8.43
CA ASN A 350 2.45 -20.64 8.91
C ASN A 350 1.79 -22.01 8.58
N GLN A 351 0.71 -22.00 7.81
CA GLN A 351 0.00 -23.20 7.34
C GLN A 351 0.34 -23.49 5.88
N SER A 352 -0.16 -24.60 5.36
CA SER A 352 0.06 -24.97 3.96
C SER A 352 -0.77 -24.08 3.04
N ASP A 353 -0.10 -23.21 2.29
CA ASP A 353 -0.72 -22.25 1.41
C ASP A 353 -0.67 -22.66 -0.06
N LYS A 354 -1.56 -22.04 -0.85
CA LYS A 354 -1.51 -22.13 -2.30
C LYS A 354 -1.42 -20.72 -2.88
N MET A 355 -0.31 -20.43 -3.55
CA MET A 355 -0.04 -19.14 -4.15
C MET A 355 0.33 -19.32 -5.63
N ILE A 356 -0.45 -18.70 -6.51
CA ILE A 356 -0.20 -18.65 -7.95
C ILE A 356 0.04 -17.19 -8.35
N GLY A 357 1.13 -16.95 -9.05
CA GLY A 357 1.54 -15.67 -9.61
C GLY A 357 0.73 -15.25 -10.84
N ASN A 358 1.14 -14.16 -11.46
CA ASN A 358 0.58 -13.62 -12.70
C ASN A 358 1.68 -13.55 -13.77
N ASP A 359 1.50 -12.74 -14.82
CA ASP A 359 2.49 -12.60 -15.90
C ASP A 359 3.68 -11.67 -15.53
N SER A 360 3.76 -11.21 -14.27
CA SER A 360 4.80 -10.30 -13.78
C SER A 360 5.77 -11.06 -12.88
N ASN A 361 7.00 -10.56 -12.74
CA ASN A 361 7.96 -11.08 -11.76
C ASN A 361 7.40 -11.01 -10.33
N ASN A 362 7.02 -12.18 -9.82
CA ASN A 362 6.43 -12.38 -8.51
C ASN A 362 7.47 -12.76 -7.46
N ILE A 363 7.16 -12.43 -6.21
CA ILE A 363 7.94 -12.79 -5.02
C ILE A 363 7.03 -13.56 -4.08
N PHE A 364 7.50 -14.70 -3.58
CA PHE A 364 6.78 -15.58 -2.67
C PHE A 364 7.59 -15.83 -1.39
N GLU A 365 6.94 -15.67 -0.24
CA GLU A 365 7.46 -16.02 1.08
C GLU A 365 6.51 -17.03 1.73
N GLY A 366 6.83 -18.33 1.70
CA GLY A 366 5.94 -19.39 2.21
C GLY A 366 5.92 -19.56 3.74
N TYR A 367 7.01 -19.18 4.42
CA TYR A 367 7.22 -19.41 5.86
C TYR A 367 7.16 -20.88 6.31
N ASP A 368 6.42 -21.22 7.37
CA ASP A 368 6.19 -22.61 7.81
C ASP A 368 5.22 -23.33 6.84
N GLY A 369 4.65 -24.48 7.19
CA GLY A 369 3.70 -25.15 6.30
C GLY A 369 4.32 -25.76 5.03
N SER A 370 3.51 -26.51 4.30
CA SER A 370 3.89 -27.17 3.05
C SER A 370 3.17 -26.51 1.88
N ASP A 371 3.84 -25.59 1.21
CA ASP A 371 3.20 -24.65 0.30
C ASP A 371 3.24 -25.13 -1.14
N THR A 372 2.30 -24.66 -1.95
CA THR A 372 2.38 -24.75 -3.42
C THR A 372 2.56 -23.34 -3.98
N LEU A 373 3.72 -23.10 -4.57
CA LEU A 373 4.14 -21.81 -5.11
C LEU A 373 4.31 -21.95 -6.62
N ASP A 374 3.41 -21.34 -7.39
CA ASP A 374 3.47 -21.32 -8.85
C ASP A 374 3.76 -19.89 -9.31
N GLY A 375 4.93 -19.62 -9.89
CA GLY A 375 5.29 -18.28 -10.35
C GLY A 375 4.45 -17.80 -11.53
N GLY A 376 3.94 -18.72 -12.35
CA GLY A 376 3.23 -18.37 -13.57
C GLY A 376 4.21 -18.01 -14.68
N ALA A 377 4.14 -16.78 -15.19
CA ALA A 377 5.04 -16.31 -16.24
C ALA A 377 5.80 -15.09 -15.74
N GLY A 378 7.07 -14.98 -16.10
CA GLY A 378 7.91 -13.90 -15.61
C GLY A 378 9.26 -14.44 -15.20
N TYR A 379 9.92 -13.70 -14.32
CA TYR A 379 11.09 -14.17 -13.57
C TYR A 379 10.75 -14.14 -12.09
N ASP A 380 10.40 -15.29 -11.55
CA ASP A 380 9.75 -15.42 -10.27
C ASP A 380 10.72 -15.86 -9.18
N THR A 381 10.53 -15.32 -7.97
CA THR A 381 11.42 -15.54 -6.82
C THR A 381 10.68 -16.17 -5.66
N VAL A 382 11.23 -17.24 -5.10
CA VAL A 382 10.82 -17.77 -3.80
C VAL A 382 11.91 -17.46 -2.79
N ASP A 383 11.55 -16.76 -1.72
CA ASP A 383 12.47 -16.22 -0.72
C ASP A 383 12.26 -16.87 0.66
N TYR A 384 13.29 -17.56 1.16
CA TYR A 384 13.34 -18.20 2.47
C TYR A 384 14.17 -17.42 3.50
N THR A 385 14.57 -16.18 3.21
CA THR A 385 15.38 -15.36 4.13
C THR A 385 14.70 -15.20 5.49
N GLU A 386 13.42 -14.86 5.51
CA GLU A 386 12.62 -14.66 6.72
C GLU A 386 12.13 -15.97 7.37
N PHE A 387 12.18 -17.11 6.67
CA PHE A 387 11.97 -18.43 7.30
C PHE A 387 13.07 -18.75 8.33
N GLY A 388 14.30 -18.26 8.08
CA GLY A 388 15.38 -18.24 9.07
C GLY A 388 16.01 -19.60 9.41
N GLN A 389 15.56 -20.70 8.82
CA GLN A 389 16.17 -22.03 8.98
C GLN A 389 16.64 -22.58 7.63
N ALA A 390 17.59 -23.52 7.67
CA ALA A 390 18.13 -24.12 6.46
C ALA A 390 17.05 -24.78 5.59
N VAL A 391 17.18 -24.62 4.28
CA VAL A 391 16.35 -25.27 3.26
C VAL A 391 17.17 -26.20 2.37
N THR A 392 16.53 -27.22 1.82
CA THR A 392 17.14 -28.16 0.87
C THR A 392 16.34 -28.23 -0.43
N VAL A 393 16.91 -27.77 -1.54
CA VAL A 393 16.30 -27.83 -2.87
C VAL A 393 16.55 -29.21 -3.48
N THR A 394 15.51 -29.82 -4.05
CA THR A 394 15.59 -31.09 -4.78
C THR A 394 15.38 -30.88 -6.28
N PRO A 395 15.78 -31.85 -7.13
CA PRO A 395 15.64 -31.78 -8.58
C PRO A 395 14.21 -31.64 -9.08
N THR A 396 13.20 -32.02 -8.30
CA THR A 396 11.80 -32.04 -8.72
C THR A 396 11.04 -30.77 -8.33
N GLY A 397 11.75 -29.67 -8.03
CA GLY A 397 11.14 -28.42 -7.58
C GLY A 397 10.57 -28.50 -6.15
N ILE A 398 10.96 -29.51 -5.35
CA ILE A 398 10.56 -29.58 -3.94
C ILE A 398 11.66 -28.93 -3.10
N VAL A 399 11.28 -28.01 -2.22
CA VAL A 399 12.16 -27.44 -1.21
C VAL A 399 11.79 -27.99 0.16
N LYS A 400 12.68 -28.76 0.76
CA LYS A 400 12.50 -29.32 2.11
C LYS A 400 12.91 -28.28 3.14
N LYS A 401 12.04 -28.05 4.13
CA LYS A 401 12.27 -27.15 5.27
C LYS A 401 12.81 -27.95 6.46
N ALA A 402 13.70 -27.34 7.26
CA ALA A 402 14.29 -27.99 8.44
C ALA A 402 13.26 -28.41 9.52
N ASN A 403 12.09 -27.77 9.54
CA ASN A 403 10.97 -28.07 10.44
C ASN A 403 10.17 -29.34 10.04
N GLY A 404 10.52 -30.00 8.93
CA GLY A 404 9.87 -31.22 8.43
C GLY A 404 8.77 -30.98 7.41
N HIS A 405 8.46 -29.72 7.08
CA HIS A 405 7.59 -29.36 5.98
C HIS A 405 8.35 -29.27 4.65
N SER A 406 7.63 -29.06 3.56
CA SER A 406 8.21 -28.95 2.22
C SER A 406 7.30 -28.18 1.29
N ASP A 407 7.89 -27.36 0.43
CA ASP A 407 7.19 -26.57 -0.57
C ASP A 407 7.38 -27.19 -1.96
N LEU A 408 6.36 -27.03 -2.80
CA LEU A 408 6.37 -27.37 -4.20
C LEU A 408 6.47 -26.09 -5.02
N LEU A 409 7.56 -25.94 -5.78
CA LEU A 409 7.80 -24.83 -6.68
C LEU A 409 7.45 -25.22 -8.11
N ILE A 410 6.73 -24.34 -8.81
CA ILE A 410 6.28 -24.50 -10.19
C ILE A 410 6.55 -23.18 -10.91
N ASN A 411 7.16 -23.21 -12.10
CA ASN A 411 7.49 -22.00 -12.87
C ASN A 411 8.19 -20.91 -12.01
N VAL A 412 9.28 -21.28 -11.33
CA VAL A 412 10.06 -20.36 -10.49
C VAL A 412 11.50 -20.36 -11.01
N GLU A 413 12.08 -19.19 -11.22
CA GLU A 413 13.44 -19.06 -11.75
C GLU A 413 14.47 -18.73 -10.66
N LYS A 414 14.06 -18.22 -9.50
CA LYS A 414 14.98 -17.84 -8.42
C LYS A 414 14.56 -18.39 -7.07
N ILE A 415 15.54 -18.97 -6.36
CA ILE A 415 15.37 -19.47 -4.99
C ILE A 415 16.41 -18.79 -4.10
N VAL A 416 15.95 -18.11 -3.05
CA VAL A 416 16.82 -17.47 -2.05
C VAL A 416 16.75 -18.27 -0.76
N GLY A 417 17.85 -18.91 -0.36
CA GLY A 417 17.96 -19.63 0.89
C GLY A 417 18.06 -18.70 2.11
N ALA A 418 17.78 -19.24 3.29
CA ALA A 418 17.87 -18.51 4.55
C ALA A 418 19.31 -18.03 4.82
N THR A 419 19.48 -16.73 5.10
CA THR A 419 20.80 -16.11 5.29
C THR A 419 21.58 -16.76 6.45
N GLY A 420 22.84 -17.12 6.19
CA GLY A 420 23.74 -17.69 7.20
C GLY A 420 23.41 -19.13 7.62
N GLN A 421 22.47 -19.78 6.94
CA GLN A 421 22.15 -21.20 7.15
C GLN A 421 22.89 -22.08 6.15
N SER A 422 23.10 -23.35 6.51
CA SER A 422 23.69 -24.35 5.61
C SER A 422 22.66 -24.86 4.61
N ASN A 423 22.14 -23.97 3.75
CA ASN A 423 21.20 -24.36 2.69
C ASN A 423 21.88 -25.31 1.70
N LYS A 424 21.15 -26.30 1.24
CA LYS A 424 21.68 -27.42 0.46
C LYS A 424 20.93 -27.59 -0.86
N ILE A 425 21.66 -27.93 -1.93
CA ILE A 425 21.10 -28.52 -3.13
C ILE A 425 21.32 -30.04 -3.01
N ASP A 426 20.25 -30.82 -3.09
CA ASP A 426 20.32 -32.28 -2.91
C ASP A 426 19.64 -33.02 -4.06
N ALA A 427 20.45 -33.38 -5.04
CA ALA A 427 20.05 -34.10 -6.24
C ALA A 427 20.14 -35.63 -6.11
N SER A 428 20.49 -36.16 -4.93
CA SER A 428 20.70 -37.60 -4.71
C SER A 428 19.46 -38.46 -4.96
N SER A 429 18.28 -37.83 -4.94
CA SER A 429 16.98 -38.46 -5.18
C SER A 429 16.49 -38.36 -6.63
N ALA A 430 17.30 -37.82 -7.55
CA ALA A 430 16.97 -37.74 -8.96
C ALA A 430 16.64 -39.14 -9.54
N PRO A 431 15.65 -39.27 -10.44
CA PRO A 431 15.36 -40.53 -11.12
C PRO A 431 16.61 -41.07 -11.84
N ALA A 432 16.97 -42.31 -11.54
CA ALA A 432 18.12 -42.98 -12.13
C ALA A 432 17.98 -43.02 -13.67
N ASP A 433 19.04 -42.63 -14.36
CA ASP A 433 19.32 -42.85 -15.80
C ASP A 433 19.20 -41.64 -16.76
N THR A 434 18.71 -40.46 -16.35
CA THR A 434 18.65 -39.30 -17.28
C THR A 434 19.10 -37.95 -16.75
N VAL A 435 19.02 -37.68 -15.45
CA VAL A 435 19.21 -36.31 -14.93
C VAL A 435 20.70 -35.96 -14.88
N ASN A 436 21.08 -34.82 -15.47
CA ASN A 436 22.43 -34.25 -15.34
C ASN A 436 22.35 -32.96 -14.52
N LEU A 437 23.23 -32.80 -13.53
CA LEU A 437 23.31 -31.61 -12.68
C LEU A 437 24.51 -30.73 -13.06
N TYR A 438 24.26 -29.45 -13.21
CA TYR A 438 25.29 -28.42 -13.22
C TYR A 438 25.00 -27.43 -12.09
N VAL A 439 25.96 -27.24 -11.18
CA VAL A 439 25.91 -26.22 -10.14
C VAL A 439 27.18 -25.38 -10.19
N ASP A 440 27.00 -24.07 -10.11
CA ASP A 440 28.08 -23.13 -9.89
C ASP A 440 27.63 -22.12 -8.82
N LEU A 441 28.02 -22.38 -7.57
CA LEU A 441 27.64 -21.53 -6.44
C LEU A 441 28.30 -20.14 -6.53
N SER A 442 29.47 -20.04 -7.16
CA SER A 442 30.14 -18.74 -7.39
C SER A 442 29.38 -17.84 -8.37
N LEU A 443 28.55 -18.44 -9.23
CA LEU A 443 27.64 -17.76 -10.15
C LEU A 443 26.17 -17.83 -9.72
N GLU A 444 25.87 -18.40 -8.56
CA GLU A 444 24.49 -18.63 -8.06
C GLU A 444 23.62 -19.42 -9.04
N GLN A 445 24.19 -20.42 -9.74
CA GLN A 445 23.50 -21.15 -10.81
C GLN A 445 23.25 -22.62 -10.44
N LEU A 446 22.02 -23.08 -10.68
CA LEU A 446 21.61 -24.48 -10.61
C LEU A 446 20.85 -24.84 -11.88
N LEU A 447 21.40 -25.76 -12.66
CA LEU A 447 20.80 -26.26 -13.88
C LEU A 447 20.61 -27.78 -13.77
N VAL A 448 19.34 -28.21 -13.82
CA VAL A 448 18.95 -29.62 -13.76
C VAL A 448 18.32 -30.00 -15.10
N LYS A 449 18.97 -30.90 -15.84
CA LYS A 449 18.53 -31.32 -17.17
C LYS A 449 17.84 -32.67 -17.15
N ASP A 450 17.01 -32.90 -18.16
CA ASP A 450 16.46 -34.22 -18.48
C ASP A 450 15.65 -34.88 -17.34
N ILE A 451 14.95 -34.06 -16.54
CA ILE A 451 14.02 -34.59 -15.52
C ILE A 451 12.82 -35.20 -16.25
N PRO A 452 12.49 -36.50 -16.04
CA PRO A 452 11.35 -37.13 -16.68
C PRO A 452 10.06 -36.35 -16.43
N VAL A 453 9.29 -36.07 -17.49
CA VAL A 453 8.03 -35.29 -17.49
C VAL A 453 8.19 -33.79 -17.21
N ILE A 454 9.12 -33.38 -16.35
CA ILE A 454 9.32 -31.99 -15.92
C ILE A 454 10.22 -31.20 -16.89
N GLY A 455 11.21 -31.83 -17.52
CA GLY A 455 12.11 -31.20 -18.46
C GLY A 455 13.36 -30.59 -17.81
N GLU A 456 13.87 -29.50 -18.41
CA GLU A 456 15.01 -28.73 -17.91
C GLU A 456 14.52 -27.68 -16.90
N GLN A 457 15.27 -27.49 -15.82
CA GLN A 457 15.04 -26.50 -14.78
C GLN A 457 16.32 -25.67 -14.61
N ASP A 458 16.21 -24.35 -14.76
CA ASP A 458 17.32 -23.40 -14.66
C ASP A 458 16.98 -22.39 -13.56
N PHE A 459 17.58 -22.59 -12.38
CA PHE A 459 17.37 -21.77 -11.20
C PHE A 459 18.59 -20.88 -10.94
N GLN A 460 18.34 -19.62 -10.60
CA GLN A 460 19.26 -18.85 -9.79
C GLN A 460 19.09 -19.24 -8.32
N VAL A 461 20.18 -19.66 -7.66
CA VAL A 461 20.21 -20.14 -6.28
C VAL A 461 21.09 -19.24 -5.43
N VAL A 462 20.48 -18.47 -4.54
CA VAL A 462 21.17 -17.52 -3.66
C VAL A 462 21.26 -18.08 -2.24
N ASN A 463 22.38 -17.85 -1.55
CA ASN A 463 22.65 -18.34 -0.18
C ASN A 463 22.70 -19.87 -0.03
N PHE A 464 23.09 -20.62 -1.05
CA PHE A 464 23.31 -22.07 -0.97
C PHE A 464 24.79 -22.38 -0.72
N LEU A 465 25.06 -23.33 0.18
CA LEU A 465 26.43 -23.65 0.64
C LEU A 465 26.89 -25.04 0.24
N ASN A 466 25.99 -26.03 0.26
CA ASN A 466 26.35 -27.44 0.09
C ASN A 466 25.59 -28.05 -1.09
N VAL A 467 26.21 -29.02 -1.75
CA VAL A 467 25.63 -29.70 -2.93
C VAL A 467 25.86 -31.20 -2.83
N SER A 468 24.81 -31.98 -3.06
CA SER A 468 24.92 -33.41 -3.41
C SER A 468 24.38 -33.61 -4.82
N GLY A 469 25.18 -34.26 -5.67
CA GLY A 469 24.89 -34.62 -7.04
C GLY A 469 23.86 -35.72 -7.18
N THR A 470 23.70 -36.18 -8.41
CA THR A 470 22.88 -37.30 -8.86
C THR A 470 23.69 -38.59 -8.87
N ASN A 471 23.21 -39.67 -9.51
CA ASN A 471 24.04 -40.86 -9.78
C ASN A 471 24.56 -40.87 -11.23
N GLN A 472 24.61 -39.69 -11.86
CA GLN A 472 25.07 -39.46 -13.22
C GLN A 472 26.20 -38.43 -13.19
N ALA A 473 26.90 -38.27 -14.31
CA ALA A 473 27.99 -37.31 -14.41
C ALA A 473 27.49 -35.87 -14.18
N ASP A 474 27.98 -35.27 -13.10
CA ASP A 474 27.63 -33.92 -12.67
C ASP A 474 28.82 -32.97 -12.77
N THR A 475 28.51 -31.67 -12.74
CA THR A 475 29.52 -30.62 -12.56
C THR A 475 29.10 -29.75 -11.39
N ILE A 476 29.91 -29.73 -10.34
CA ILE A 476 29.63 -29.00 -9.11
C ILE A 476 30.81 -28.10 -8.80
N ILE A 477 30.56 -26.79 -8.83
CA ILE A 477 31.53 -25.75 -8.54
C ILE A 477 31.05 -24.98 -7.31
N GLY A 478 31.92 -24.90 -6.29
CA GLY A 478 31.69 -24.15 -5.06
C GLY A 478 31.90 -22.65 -5.22
N ASP A 479 31.97 -21.94 -4.10
CA ASP A 479 32.15 -20.50 -4.03
C ASP A 479 33.29 -20.12 -3.06
N SER A 480 33.35 -18.86 -2.62
CA SER A 480 34.39 -18.42 -1.68
C SER A 480 34.20 -18.91 -0.24
N HIS A 481 33.16 -19.72 0.03
CA HIS A 481 32.87 -20.25 1.34
C HIS A 481 33.29 -21.71 1.42
N SER A 482 33.52 -22.21 2.64
CA SER A 482 33.71 -23.65 2.87
C SER A 482 32.47 -24.45 2.47
N ASN A 483 32.55 -25.16 1.35
CA ASN A 483 31.48 -25.99 0.81
C ASN A 483 31.65 -27.47 1.19
N ILE A 484 30.53 -28.20 1.22
CA ILE A 484 30.51 -29.67 1.20
C ILE A 484 29.90 -30.09 -0.13
N LEU A 485 30.69 -30.73 -0.97
CA LEU A 485 30.35 -31.16 -2.32
C LEU A 485 30.46 -32.68 -2.42
N GLU A 486 29.37 -33.34 -2.78
CA GLU A 486 29.28 -34.79 -2.98
C GLU A 486 28.81 -35.07 -4.41
N GLY A 487 29.57 -35.80 -5.23
CA GLY A 487 29.15 -36.23 -6.57
C GLY A 487 28.12 -37.37 -6.52
N ASN A 488 28.36 -38.35 -5.64
CA ASN A 488 27.63 -39.61 -5.41
C ASN A 488 27.96 -40.71 -6.41
N GLY A 489 27.54 -40.62 -7.66
CA GLY A 489 27.90 -41.63 -8.65
C GLY A 489 27.86 -41.07 -10.04
N GLY A 490 28.60 -41.66 -10.96
CA GLY A 490 28.84 -41.04 -12.26
C GLY A 490 30.28 -40.57 -12.35
N ASN A 491 30.64 -39.92 -13.45
CA ASN A 491 31.99 -39.39 -13.63
C ASN A 491 31.91 -37.88 -13.46
N ASP A 492 32.16 -37.41 -12.25
CA ASP A 492 31.84 -36.07 -11.83
C ASP A 492 33.00 -35.10 -12.02
N ILE A 493 32.69 -33.81 -12.14
CA ILE A 493 33.67 -32.72 -12.09
C ILE A 493 33.34 -31.88 -10.86
N LEU A 494 34.22 -31.95 -9.87
CA LEU A 494 34.02 -31.31 -8.57
C LEU A 494 35.13 -30.28 -8.33
N SER A 495 34.75 -29.04 -8.13
CA SER A 495 35.65 -27.94 -7.77
C SER A 495 35.09 -27.25 -6.54
N GLY A 496 35.78 -27.26 -5.41
CA GLY A 496 35.31 -26.48 -4.25
C GLY A 496 35.42 -24.97 -4.46
N SER A 497 36.22 -24.54 -5.44
CA SER A 497 36.49 -23.13 -5.73
C SER A 497 36.52 -22.89 -7.25
N SER A 498 36.12 -21.71 -7.73
CA SER A 498 36.13 -21.36 -9.17
C SER A 498 37.30 -20.47 -9.58
N GLN A 499 38.03 -19.93 -8.61
CA GLN A 499 39.17 -19.05 -8.79
C GLN A 499 40.00 -19.05 -7.50
N ASN A 500 41.15 -18.42 -7.48
CA ASN A 500 41.93 -18.30 -6.25
C ASN A 500 41.47 -17.11 -5.38
N TYR A 501 40.71 -17.40 -4.31
CA TYR A 501 40.21 -16.37 -3.40
C TYR A 501 41.24 -15.86 -2.37
N TYR A 502 42.39 -16.52 -2.20
CA TYR A 502 43.34 -16.25 -1.11
C TYR A 502 42.69 -16.24 0.29
N ALA A 503 41.60 -16.98 0.45
CA ALA A 503 40.85 -17.11 1.69
C ALA A 503 41.26 -18.39 2.43
N ALA A 504 40.94 -18.48 3.73
CA ALA A 504 41.07 -19.71 4.51
C ALA A 504 39.84 -20.62 4.29
N GLU A 505 39.46 -20.82 3.03
CA GLU A 505 38.36 -21.69 2.63
C GLU A 505 38.79 -23.15 2.69
N ILE A 506 37.93 -23.99 3.26
CA ILE A 506 38.18 -25.43 3.39
C ILE A 506 36.96 -26.14 2.83
N ASP A 507 37.14 -26.74 1.67
CA ASP A 507 36.07 -27.49 1.00
C ASP A 507 36.21 -28.97 1.29
N ILE A 508 35.09 -29.64 1.50
CA ILE A 508 35.04 -31.10 1.61
C ILE A 508 34.47 -31.61 0.30
N VAL A 509 35.26 -32.38 -0.43
CA VAL A 509 34.90 -32.88 -1.75
C VAL A 509 34.93 -34.41 -1.74
N THR A 510 33.82 -35.01 -2.17
CA THR A 510 33.61 -36.45 -2.25
C THR A 510 33.14 -36.77 -3.66
N GLY A 511 33.89 -37.59 -4.41
CA GLY A 511 33.54 -38.02 -5.77
C GLY A 511 32.34 -38.95 -5.76
N GLY A 512 32.48 -40.08 -5.09
CA GLY A 512 31.53 -41.18 -5.10
C GLY A 512 31.97 -42.30 -6.02
N ASP A 513 31.01 -43.05 -6.56
CA ASP A 513 31.29 -44.16 -7.49
C ASP A 513 31.55 -43.61 -8.91
N GLY A 514 32.77 -43.74 -9.44
CA GLY A 514 33.04 -43.46 -10.85
C GLY A 514 34.44 -42.95 -11.12
N ALA A 515 34.65 -42.35 -12.30
CA ALA A 515 35.93 -41.75 -12.66
C ALA A 515 35.83 -40.23 -12.54
N ASP A 516 36.16 -39.72 -11.36
CA ASP A 516 35.88 -38.35 -10.97
C ASP A 516 37.06 -37.41 -11.19
N LYS A 517 36.76 -36.13 -11.37
CA LYS A 517 37.74 -35.06 -11.51
C LYS A 517 37.61 -34.08 -10.35
N PHE A 518 38.64 -34.05 -9.52
CA PHE A 518 38.77 -33.04 -8.46
C PHE A 518 39.64 -31.89 -8.96
N VAL A 519 39.05 -30.71 -9.08
CA VAL A 519 39.69 -29.54 -9.70
C VAL A 519 40.40 -28.69 -8.64
N LEU A 520 41.70 -28.48 -8.84
CA LEU A 520 42.59 -27.69 -7.99
C LEU A 520 43.17 -26.46 -8.72
N GLY A 521 42.76 -26.22 -9.96
CA GLY A 521 43.18 -25.09 -10.78
C GLY A 521 42.64 -25.20 -12.20
N ASP A 522 42.69 -24.09 -12.93
CA ASP A 522 42.30 -23.99 -14.34
C ASP A 522 43.48 -23.60 -15.24
N TYR A 523 43.25 -23.25 -16.50
CA TYR A 523 44.30 -22.83 -17.44
C TYR A 523 44.97 -21.49 -17.08
N THR A 524 44.45 -20.78 -16.09
CA THR A 524 44.88 -19.43 -15.72
C THR A 524 45.59 -19.39 -14.37
N GLU A 525 45.16 -20.20 -13.40
CA GLU A 525 45.75 -20.24 -12.07
C GLU A 525 45.48 -21.54 -11.28
N ALA A 526 46.34 -21.80 -10.28
CA ALA A 526 46.05 -22.77 -9.23
C ALA A 526 45.08 -22.17 -8.21
N PHE A 527 44.11 -22.95 -7.76
CA PHE A 527 43.17 -22.56 -6.70
C PHE A 527 43.79 -22.81 -5.32
N TYR A 528 43.14 -22.31 -4.26
CA TYR A 528 43.56 -22.53 -2.87
C TYR A 528 44.98 -22.05 -2.50
N GLN A 529 45.53 -21.01 -3.15
CA GLN A 529 46.82 -20.48 -2.72
C GLN A 529 46.62 -19.64 -1.44
N GLY A 530 47.59 -19.66 -0.52
CA GLY A 530 47.45 -19.11 0.82
C GLY A 530 47.05 -20.14 1.88
N ASP A 531 45.99 -19.85 2.65
CA ASP A 531 45.59 -20.63 3.84
C ASP A 531 44.43 -21.62 3.59
N GLY A 532 43.84 -21.63 2.40
CA GLY A 532 42.73 -22.52 2.02
C GLY A 532 43.19 -23.85 1.40
N PHE A 533 42.32 -24.86 1.35
CA PHE A 533 42.60 -26.14 0.67
C PHE A 533 41.33 -26.97 0.42
N ALA A 534 41.35 -27.80 -0.64
CA ALA A 534 40.35 -28.84 -0.84
C ALA A 534 40.68 -30.09 -0.02
N ARG A 535 39.71 -30.63 0.73
CA ARG A 535 39.80 -31.92 1.42
C ARG A 535 39.05 -32.99 0.64
N ILE A 536 39.80 -33.79 -0.11
CA ILE A 536 39.28 -34.85 -0.98
C ILE A 536 39.18 -36.15 -0.18
N THR A 537 38.01 -36.79 -0.17
CA THR A 537 37.68 -37.80 0.86
C THR A 537 37.74 -39.27 0.42
N ASP A 538 37.70 -39.52 -0.87
CA ASP A 538 37.45 -40.85 -1.45
C ASP A 538 38.21 -41.12 -2.76
N PHE A 539 39.21 -40.31 -3.09
CA PHE A 539 40.01 -40.47 -4.30
C PHE A 539 40.50 -41.92 -4.53
N ASP A 540 40.08 -42.53 -5.63
CA ASP A 540 40.46 -43.87 -6.07
C ASP A 540 40.99 -43.87 -7.53
N SER A 541 42.31 -43.92 -7.66
CA SER A 541 42.97 -43.99 -8.98
C SER A 541 42.63 -45.26 -9.77
N SER A 542 42.08 -46.29 -9.13
CA SER A 542 41.65 -47.54 -9.77
C SER A 542 40.26 -47.42 -10.43
N GLU A 543 39.41 -46.52 -9.94
CA GLU A 543 38.11 -46.20 -10.56
C GLU A 543 38.27 -45.23 -11.74
N GLY A 544 39.34 -44.44 -11.70
CA GLY A 544 39.77 -43.57 -12.80
C GLY A 544 39.93 -42.12 -12.40
N ASP A 545 39.88 -41.82 -11.10
CA ASP A 545 39.91 -40.48 -10.56
C ASP A 545 41.15 -39.69 -10.96
N ARG A 546 40.95 -38.38 -11.11
CA ARG A 546 42.00 -37.44 -11.51
C ARG A 546 41.94 -36.15 -10.71
N LEU A 547 43.12 -35.62 -10.43
CA LEU A 547 43.34 -34.30 -9.88
C LEU A 547 43.64 -33.35 -11.05
N VAL A 548 42.76 -32.39 -11.32
CA VAL A 548 42.97 -31.39 -12.38
C VAL A 548 43.75 -30.21 -11.79
N ALA A 549 44.90 -29.86 -12.36
CA ALA A 549 45.83 -28.91 -11.75
C ALA A 549 46.47 -27.96 -12.77
N PHE A 550 46.59 -26.68 -12.43
CA PHE A 550 47.24 -25.68 -13.28
C PHE A 550 48.74 -25.91 -13.41
N GLY A 551 49.30 -25.78 -14.61
CA GLY A 551 50.75 -25.71 -14.81
C GLY A 551 51.39 -27.06 -15.14
N THR A 552 52.44 -27.45 -14.42
CA THR A 552 53.16 -28.70 -14.68
C THR A 552 53.47 -29.49 -13.41
N ALA A 553 53.79 -30.78 -13.55
CA ALA A 553 54.21 -31.62 -12.43
C ALA A 553 55.41 -31.07 -11.62
N GLU A 554 56.25 -30.21 -12.22
CA GLU A 554 57.39 -29.59 -11.54
C GLU A 554 56.97 -28.51 -10.52
N ASP A 555 55.75 -27.99 -10.65
CA ASP A 555 55.22 -26.93 -9.78
C ASP A 555 54.61 -27.48 -8.48
N TYR A 556 54.41 -28.80 -8.41
CA TYR A 556 53.73 -29.48 -7.30
C TYR A 556 54.66 -30.40 -6.51
N THR A 557 54.35 -30.55 -5.23
CA THR A 557 54.98 -31.53 -4.35
C THR A 557 53.93 -32.33 -3.61
N ILE A 558 54.17 -33.64 -3.45
CA ILE A 558 53.31 -34.53 -2.66
C ILE A 558 54.06 -34.97 -1.41
N SER A 559 53.43 -34.77 -0.24
CA SER A 559 53.90 -35.29 1.04
C SER A 559 52.93 -36.34 1.57
N GLN A 560 53.28 -37.62 1.34
CA GLN A 560 52.50 -38.77 1.81
C GLN A 560 52.63 -38.95 3.33
N PHE A 561 51.55 -39.34 3.99
CA PHE A 561 51.52 -39.72 5.40
C PHE A 561 50.59 -40.92 5.61
N GLU A 562 50.48 -41.43 6.84
CA GLU A 562 49.62 -42.57 7.13
C GLU A 562 48.13 -42.19 6.94
N GLY A 563 47.54 -42.68 5.85
CA GLY A 563 46.12 -42.50 5.54
C GLY A 563 45.79 -41.27 4.69
N GLY A 564 46.76 -40.68 3.99
CA GLY A 564 46.53 -39.53 3.12
C GLY A 564 47.79 -38.91 2.48
N ALA A 565 47.56 -37.88 1.68
CA ALA A 565 48.58 -37.11 0.98
C ALA A 565 48.30 -35.60 1.03
N ASN A 566 49.33 -34.80 1.32
CA ASN A 566 49.28 -33.35 1.10
C ASN A 566 49.78 -33.02 -0.31
N ILE A 567 49.02 -32.26 -1.06
CA ILE A 567 49.40 -31.73 -2.37
C ILE A 567 49.68 -30.24 -2.19
N SER A 568 50.88 -29.81 -2.56
CA SER A 568 51.29 -28.41 -2.46
C SER A 568 51.71 -27.84 -3.79
N TYR A 569 51.20 -26.66 -4.13
CA TYR A 569 51.60 -25.86 -5.28
C TYR A 569 52.49 -24.71 -4.81
N GLN A 570 53.72 -24.62 -5.33
CA GLN A 570 54.69 -23.56 -4.99
C GLN A 570 54.92 -23.30 -3.48
N GLY A 571 54.58 -24.26 -2.61
CA GLY A 571 54.76 -24.18 -1.16
C GLY A 571 53.46 -24.08 -0.36
N ASP A 572 52.35 -23.72 -0.99
CA ASP A 572 51.02 -23.66 -0.36
C ASP A 572 50.32 -25.02 -0.50
N VAL A 573 49.63 -25.48 0.54
CA VAL A 573 48.87 -26.74 0.48
C VAL A 573 47.54 -26.46 -0.19
N VAL A 574 47.35 -26.97 -1.41
CA VAL A 574 46.13 -26.75 -2.20
C VAL A 574 45.11 -27.88 -2.03
N ALA A 575 45.57 -29.07 -1.64
CA ALA A 575 44.67 -30.18 -1.34
C ALA A 575 45.21 -31.15 -0.29
N PHE A 576 44.27 -31.75 0.43
CA PHE A 576 44.46 -32.83 1.39
C PHE A 576 43.62 -34.03 0.93
N VAL A 577 44.28 -35.05 0.37
CA VAL A 577 43.62 -36.29 -0.03
C VAL A 577 43.67 -37.26 1.13
N VAL A 578 42.52 -37.75 1.59
CA VAL A 578 42.44 -38.70 2.70
C VAL A 578 42.06 -40.10 2.24
N ASN A 579 42.31 -41.08 3.10
CA ASN A 579 41.96 -42.48 2.90
C ASN A 579 42.70 -43.18 1.75
N THR A 580 43.75 -42.56 1.20
CA THR A 580 44.65 -43.13 0.19
C THR A 580 46.10 -42.72 0.45
N ASN A 581 47.06 -43.60 0.14
CA ASN A 581 48.49 -43.28 0.21
C ASN A 581 49.17 -43.36 -1.18
N ASP A 582 48.38 -43.53 -2.24
CA ASP A 582 48.87 -43.95 -3.55
C ASP A 582 48.76 -42.85 -4.62
N VAL A 583 48.61 -41.58 -4.21
CA VAL A 583 48.55 -40.43 -5.12
C VAL A 583 49.92 -40.18 -5.79
N ASP A 584 49.96 -40.23 -7.13
CA ASP A 584 51.16 -40.03 -7.97
C ASP A 584 51.00 -38.89 -8.99
N LEU A 585 51.99 -37.98 -9.02
CA LEU A 585 52.00 -36.79 -9.87
C LEU A 585 51.92 -37.07 -11.38
N TYR A 586 52.28 -38.26 -11.85
CA TYR A 586 52.36 -38.56 -13.28
C TYR A 586 51.19 -39.42 -13.77
N SER A 587 50.54 -40.20 -12.91
CA SER A 587 49.36 -41.00 -13.28
C SER A 587 48.04 -40.37 -12.89
N ASP A 588 48.02 -39.61 -11.80
CA ASP A 588 46.76 -39.20 -11.15
C ASP A 588 46.40 -37.75 -11.43
N PHE A 589 47.32 -36.98 -12.02
CA PHE A 589 47.11 -35.57 -12.35
C PHE A 589 46.80 -35.36 -13.83
N GLU A 590 45.85 -34.48 -14.10
CA GLU A 590 45.59 -33.88 -15.40
C GLU A 590 46.02 -32.41 -15.34
N PHE A 591 47.18 -32.10 -15.93
CA PHE A 591 47.69 -30.72 -15.95
C PHE A 591 47.07 -29.90 -17.07
N VAL A 592 46.56 -28.71 -16.74
CA VAL A 592 45.92 -27.75 -17.65
C VAL A 592 46.74 -26.49 -17.86
#